data_AF-A0A3N2K4K5-F1
#
_entry.id   AF-A0A3N2K4K5-F1
#
_cell.length_a   1.000
_cell.length_b   1.000
_cell.length_c   1.000
_cell.angle_alpha   90.00
_cell.angle_beta   90.00
_cell.angle_gamma   90.00
#
_symmetry.space_group_name_H-M   'P 1'
#
loop_
_entity.id
_entity.type
_entity.pdbx_description
1 polymer ?
#
loop_
_entity_poly.entity_id
_entity_poly.type
_entity_poly.pdbx_seq_one_letter_code
_entity_poly.pdbx_strand_id
1 'polypeptide(L)'
;MTALNNLISRVKNIFGRKATPATNAATSAEPPTDISIVSDPRLKAALADIERYLGDNYGTPTAKLQYKEYTNGASLTSEDATFAVSLVILTTPDGAFKLPDNVLLLGGVTSTNDIKWLATELRKFTNFLMQLCPKHRIQHLAFAFDKTESDDLRFVKEADVTCLRLY
;
A
#
# COMPACT_ATOMS: atom_id res chain seq x y z
N MET A 1 -4.62 9.96 -13.88
CA MET A 1 -4.68 8.52 -14.23
C MET A 1 -3.32 7.90 -14.63
N THR A 2 -2.34 8.64 -15.19
CA THR A 2 -1.07 8.04 -15.68
C THR A 2 -0.04 7.70 -14.59
N ALA A 3 -0.06 8.39 -13.44
CA ALA A 3 0.97 8.27 -12.40
C ALA A 3 0.83 7.01 -11.51
N LEU A 4 -0.40 6.61 -11.18
CA LEU A 4 -0.70 5.40 -10.38
C LEU A 4 -0.42 4.10 -11.14
N ASN A 5 -0.77 4.07 -12.42
CA ASN A 5 -0.45 2.94 -13.31
C ASN A 5 1.06 2.74 -13.43
N ASN A 6 1.86 3.81 -13.32
CA ASN A 6 3.32 3.73 -13.30
C ASN A 6 3.87 3.20 -11.98
N LEU A 7 3.32 3.61 -10.82
CA LEU A 7 3.71 3.06 -9.51
C LEU A 7 3.40 1.56 -9.44
N ILE A 8 2.18 1.16 -9.82
CA ILE A 8 1.73 -0.23 -9.85
C ILE A 8 2.48 -1.06 -10.89
N SER A 9 2.81 -0.50 -12.06
CA SER A 9 3.61 -1.15 -13.11
C SER A 9 5.08 -1.31 -12.71
N ARG A 10 5.65 -0.36 -11.95
CA ARG A 10 7.04 -0.44 -11.46
C ARG A 10 7.18 -1.37 -10.27
N VAL A 11 6.23 -1.37 -9.35
CA VAL A 11 5.97 -2.46 -8.40
C VAL A 11 5.98 -3.77 -9.20
N LYS A 12 5.10 -3.95 -10.20
CA LYS A 12 5.04 -5.18 -11.02
C LYS A 12 6.38 -5.56 -11.68
N ASN A 13 7.19 -4.61 -12.14
CA ASN A 13 8.53 -4.86 -12.71
C ASN A 13 9.61 -5.19 -11.65
N ILE A 14 9.48 -4.68 -10.42
CA ILE A 14 10.32 -5.03 -9.27
C ILE A 14 9.94 -6.43 -8.74
N PHE A 15 8.65 -6.81 -8.81
CA PHE A 15 8.10 -8.09 -8.33
C PHE A 15 8.02 -9.20 -9.39
N GLY A 16 8.38 -8.94 -10.65
CA GLY A 16 8.15 -9.86 -11.78
C GLY A 16 9.32 -10.80 -12.13
N ARG A 17 10.48 -10.68 -11.49
CA ARG A 17 11.63 -11.54 -11.81
C ARG A 17 11.73 -12.76 -10.88
N LYS A 18 10.72 -13.64 -10.93
CA LYS A 18 10.88 -15.10 -11.18
C LYS A 18 9.53 -15.83 -11.21
N ALA A 19 8.70 -15.55 -12.20
CA ALA A 19 7.72 -16.52 -12.67
C ALA A 19 7.50 -16.31 -14.16
N THR A 20 7.75 -17.35 -14.95
CA THR A 20 7.38 -17.42 -16.36
C THR A 20 5.92 -16.97 -16.51
N PRO A 21 5.59 -15.97 -17.34
CA PRO A 21 4.24 -15.46 -17.42
C PRO A 21 3.33 -16.49 -18.11
N ALA A 22 2.34 -17.01 -17.40
CA ALA A 22 1.12 -17.45 -18.04
C ALA A 22 0.40 -16.20 -18.55
N THR A 23 0.29 -16.10 -19.87
CA THR A 23 -0.37 -15.01 -20.60
C THR A 23 -1.84 -14.91 -20.19
N ASN A 24 -2.13 -14.08 -19.19
CA ASN A 24 -3.49 -13.59 -18.96
C ASN A 24 -3.63 -12.20 -19.59
N ALA A 25 -4.58 -12.09 -20.52
CA ALA A 25 -4.90 -10.88 -21.26
C ALA A 25 -5.09 -9.70 -20.31
N ALA A 26 -4.43 -8.58 -20.63
CA ALA A 26 -4.63 -7.32 -19.93
C ALA A 26 -5.99 -6.74 -20.33
N THR A 27 -7.02 -7.01 -19.55
CA THR A 27 -8.25 -6.22 -19.61
C THR A 27 -8.00 -4.95 -18.81
N SER A 28 -8.04 -3.80 -19.49
CA SER A 28 -8.05 -2.46 -18.89
C SER A 28 -9.41 -2.22 -18.20
N ALA A 29 -9.72 -3.03 -17.19
CA ALA A 29 -10.85 -2.84 -16.31
C ALA A 29 -10.47 -1.86 -15.18
N GLU A 30 -11.45 -1.07 -14.73
CA GLU A 30 -11.31 -0.19 -13.58
C GLU A 30 -10.79 -0.98 -12.36
N PRO A 31 -9.85 -0.45 -11.56
CA PRO A 31 -9.34 -1.16 -10.40
C PRO A 31 -10.49 -1.57 -9.47
N PRO A 32 -10.54 -2.82 -9.00
CA PRO A 32 -11.65 -3.30 -8.20
C PRO A 32 -11.71 -2.52 -6.88
N THR A 33 -12.89 -1.97 -6.59
CA THR A 33 -13.17 -1.27 -5.33
C THR A 33 -13.67 -2.23 -4.24
N ASP A 34 -13.87 -3.49 -4.58
CA ASP A 34 -14.35 -4.51 -3.66
C ASP A 34 -13.18 -5.31 -3.07
N ILE A 35 -13.06 -5.28 -1.75
CA ILE A 35 -12.09 -6.05 -0.97
C ILE A 35 -12.25 -7.56 -1.13
N SER A 36 -13.42 -8.03 -1.61
CA SER A 36 -13.70 -9.45 -1.85
C SER A 36 -12.68 -10.12 -2.76
N ILE A 37 -12.03 -9.36 -3.65
CA ILE A 37 -10.99 -9.84 -4.57
C ILE A 37 -9.74 -10.38 -3.87
N VAL A 38 -9.46 -9.95 -2.64
CA VAL A 38 -8.32 -10.48 -1.88
C VAL A 38 -8.67 -11.87 -1.36
N SER A 39 -7.97 -12.91 -1.80
CA SER A 39 -8.30 -14.30 -1.42
C SER A 39 -7.78 -14.67 -0.04
N ASP A 40 -6.59 -14.18 0.35
CA ASP A 40 -5.99 -14.44 1.67
C ASP A 40 -6.86 -13.82 2.78
N PRO A 41 -7.46 -14.63 3.68
CA PRO A 41 -8.37 -14.13 4.71
C PRO A 41 -7.69 -13.17 5.71
N ARG A 42 -6.41 -13.36 5.99
CA ARG A 42 -5.63 -12.52 6.91
C ARG A 42 -5.36 -11.16 6.28
N LEU A 43 -4.96 -11.13 5.01
CA LEU A 43 -4.78 -9.88 4.28
C LEU A 43 -6.10 -9.13 4.12
N LYS A 44 -7.18 -9.84 3.78
CA LYS A 44 -8.53 -9.27 3.72
C LYS A 44 -8.94 -8.62 5.03
N ALA A 45 -8.73 -9.30 6.16
CA ALA A 45 -9.05 -8.75 7.48
C ALA A 45 -8.20 -7.51 7.82
N ALA A 46 -6.90 -7.52 7.50
CA ALA A 46 -6.03 -6.38 7.70
C ALA A 46 -6.46 -5.16 6.87
N LEU A 47 -6.78 -5.38 5.60
CA LEU A 47 -7.26 -4.32 4.70
C LEU A 47 -8.65 -3.80 5.10
N ALA A 48 -9.53 -4.66 5.61
CA ALA A 48 -10.84 -4.24 6.11
C ALA A 48 -10.72 -3.32 7.34
N ASP A 49 -9.79 -3.62 8.26
CA ASP A 49 -9.52 -2.73 9.39
C ASP A 49 -8.93 -1.38 8.94
N ILE A 50 -8.10 -1.37 7.88
CA ILE A 50 -7.57 -0.13 7.28
C ILE A 50 -8.70 0.66 6.61
N GLU A 51 -9.54 0.03 5.79
CA GLU A 51 -10.72 0.67 5.18
C GLU A 51 -11.59 1.31 6.25
N ARG A 52 -11.90 0.56 7.32
CA ARG A 52 -12.69 1.08 8.44
C ARG A 52 -12.01 2.28 9.11
N TYR A 53 -10.70 2.24 9.35
CA TYR A 53 -9.98 3.37 9.91
C TYR A 53 -10.10 4.62 9.03
N LEU A 54 -9.95 4.48 7.71
CA LEU A 54 -10.07 5.59 6.76
C LEU A 54 -11.50 6.15 6.73
N GLY A 55 -12.51 5.28 6.74
CA GLY A 55 -13.91 5.67 6.83
C GLY A 55 -14.24 6.40 8.14
N ASP A 56 -13.88 5.82 9.28
CA ASP A 56 -14.21 6.34 10.61
C ASP A 56 -13.51 7.67 10.93
N ASN A 57 -12.29 7.91 10.40
CA ASN A 57 -11.49 9.11 10.74
C ASN A 57 -11.54 10.20 9.67
N TYR A 58 -11.70 9.85 8.38
CA TYR A 58 -11.61 10.80 7.27
C TYR A 58 -12.85 10.82 6.40
N GLY A 59 -13.85 9.97 6.69
CA GLY A 59 -15.06 9.86 5.87
C GLY A 59 -14.78 9.27 4.49
N THR A 60 -13.66 8.54 4.33
CA THR A 60 -13.23 8.00 3.03
C THR A 60 -14.30 7.07 2.45
N PRO A 61 -14.88 7.38 1.28
CA PRO A 61 -15.86 6.51 0.65
C PRO A 61 -15.18 5.25 0.10
N THR A 62 -15.83 4.08 0.18
CA THR A 62 -15.32 2.84 -0.43
C THR A 62 -15.05 2.99 -1.94
N ALA A 63 -15.78 3.87 -2.63
CA ALA A 63 -15.55 4.18 -4.05
C ALA A 63 -14.19 4.88 -4.32
N LYS A 64 -13.52 5.40 -3.28
CA LYS A 64 -12.16 5.97 -3.36
C LYS A 64 -11.08 4.95 -3.02
N LEU A 65 -11.47 3.73 -2.64
CA LEU A 65 -10.56 2.65 -2.32
C LEU A 65 -10.40 1.73 -3.53
N GLN A 66 -9.16 1.37 -3.81
CA GLN A 66 -8.81 0.42 -4.85
C GLN A 66 -8.00 -0.70 -4.25
N TYR A 67 -8.41 -1.92 -4.54
CA TYR A 67 -7.77 -3.13 -4.09
C TYR A 67 -7.02 -3.79 -5.23
N LYS A 68 -5.91 -4.44 -4.91
CA LYS A 68 -5.25 -5.31 -5.88
C LYS A 68 -4.60 -6.48 -5.18
N GLU A 69 -4.89 -7.67 -5.70
CA GLU A 69 -4.25 -8.90 -5.27
C GLU A 69 -2.97 -9.17 -6.09
N TYR A 70 -1.98 -9.72 -5.42
CA TYR A 70 -0.74 -10.24 -5.99
C TYR A 70 -0.53 -11.67 -5.50
N THR A 71 0.29 -12.44 -6.22
CA THR A 71 0.65 -13.80 -5.81
C THR A 71 1.26 -13.86 -4.39
N ASN A 72 1.95 -12.80 -3.97
CA ASN A 72 2.65 -12.70 -2.69
C ASN A 72 2.12 -11.59 -1.78
N GLY A 73 0.89 -11.12 -1.97
CA GLY A 73 0.40 -9.99 -1.19
C GLY A 73 -0.87 -9.32 -1.73
N ALA A 74 -1.19 -8.16 -1.15
CA ALA A 74 -2.28 -7.31 -1.60
C ALA A 74 -1.95 -5.83 -1.35
N SER A 75 -2.58 -4.93 -2.11
CA SER A 75 -2.47 -3.48 -1.89
C SER A 75 -3.84 -2.83 -1.72
N LEU A 76 -3.84 -1.72 -0.99
CA LEU A 76 -4.95 -0.77 -0.89
C LEU A 76 -4.41 0.61 -1.27
N THR A 77 -5.13 1.28 -2.17
CA THR A 77 -4.92 2.69 -2.48
C THR A 77 -6.18 3.47 -2.15
N SER A 78 -6.03 4.57 -1.42
CA SER A 78 -7.08 5.57 -1.24
C SER A 78 -6.75 6.80 -2.08
N GLU A 79 -7.68 7.20 -2.94
CA GLU A 79 -7.62 8.46 -3.71
C GLU A 79 -8.45 9.59 -3.05
N ASP A 80 -8.72 9.49 -1.76
CA ASP A 80 -9.45 10.52 -1.02
C ASP A 80 -8.60 11.79 -0.84
N ALA A 81 -9.15 12.96 -1.20
CA ALA A 81 -8.44 14.23 -1.12
C ALA A 81 -8.08 14.62 0.33
N THR A 82 -8.89 14.20 1.31
CA THR A 82 -8.65 14.48 2.73
C THR A 82 -7.43 13.71 3.24
N PHE A 83 -7.33 12.41 2.93
CA PHE A 83 -6.23 11.56 3.36
C PHE A 83 -6.03 10.40 2.36
N ALA A 84 -5.24 10.64 1.33
CA ALA A 84 -4.89 9.64 0.33
C ALA A 84 -3.70 8.83 0.83
N VAL A 85 -3.75 7.51 0.64
CA VAL A 85 -2.71 6.57 1.08
C VAL A 85 -2.45 5.49 0.05
N SER A 86 -1.21 4.99 -0.01
CA SER A 86 -0.83 3.82 -0.80
C SER A 86 -0.14 2.79 0.08
N LEU A 87 -0.72 1.60 0.18
CA LEU A 87 -0.29 0.53 1.08
C LEU A 87 -0.09 -0.78 0.32
N VAL A 88 0.93 -1.54 0.70
CA VAL A 88 1.17 -2.90 0.19
C VAL A 88 1.49 -3.83 1.35
N ILE A 89 0.84 -4.99 1.42
CA ILE A 89 1.14 -6.06 2.38
C ILE A 89 1.73 -7.23 1.61
N LEU A 90 2.93 -7.66 1.96
CA LEU A 90 3.65 -8.78 1.33
C LEU A 90 3.79 -9.94 2.32
N THR A 91 3.58 -11.18 1.86
CA THR A 91 3.49 -12.37 2.72
C THR A 91 4.63 -13.37 2.57
N THR A 92 5.39 -13.34 1.46
CA THR A 92 6.45 -14.32 1.16
C THR A 92 7.76 -13.68 0.70
N PRO A 93 8.90 -14.43 0.72
CA PRO A 93 10.17 -13.98 0.18
C PRO A 93 10.11 -13.74 -1.33
N ASP A 94 11.05 -12.94 -1.83
CA ASP A 94 11.10 -12.28 -3.14
C ASP A 94 10.25 -10.99 -3.25
N GLY A 95 9.71 -10.53 -2.12
CA GLY A 95 8.89 -9.33 -1.98
C GLY A 95 9.70 -8.03 -1.83
N ALA A 96 10.09 -7.42 -2.95
CA ALA A 96 10.66 -6.06 -3.06
C ALA A 96 12.00 -5.78 -2.37
N PHE A 97 12.89 -5.13 -3.13
CA PHE A 97 14.11 -4.42 -2.73
C PHE A 97 14.44 -4.42 -1.22
N LYS A 98 15.12 -5.47 -0.74
CA LYS A 98 15.65 -5.59 0.64
C LYS A 98 14.60 -5.47 1.75
N LEU A 99 13.31 -5.57 1.44
CA LEU A 99 12.29 -5.63 2.46
C LEU A 99 12.27 -7.02 3.09
N PRO A 100 12.03 -7.10 4.41
CA PRO A 100 11.85 -8.38 5.06
C PRO A 100 10.52 -9.01 4.62
N ASP A 101 10.43 -10.32 4.78
CA ASP A 101 9.18 -11.05 4.58
C ASP A 101 8.10 -10.53 5.54
N ASN A 102 6.84 -10.71 5.16
CA ASN A 102 5.70 -10.40 6.02
C ASN A 102 5.68 -8.93 6.49
N VAL A 103 5.64 -8.01 5.52
CA VAL A 103 5.78 -6.56 5.70
C VAL A 103 4.55 -5.81 5.19
N LEU A 104 4.14 -4.77 5.92
CA LEU A 104 3.24 -3.73 5.45
C LEU A 104 4.07 -2.49 5.10
N LEU A 105 4.01 -2.05 3.85
CA LEU A 105 4.70 -0.89 3.32
C LEU A 105 3.72 0.28 3.15
N LEU A 106 4.03 1.42 3.79
CA LEU A 106 3.43 2.71 3.48
C LEU A 106 4.26 3.41 2.40
N GLY A 107 3.72 3.46 1.19
CA GLY A 107 4.41 3.96 0.00
C GLY A 107 4.06 5.39 -0.41
N GLY A 108 3.02 5.99 0.17
CA GLY A 108 2.65 7.37 -0.13
C GLY A 108 1.50 7.84 0.74
N VAL A 109 1.54 9.12 1.13
CA VAL A 109 0.46 9.82 1.82
C VAL A 109 0.36 11.24 1.26
N THR A 110 -0.83 11.65 0.86
CA THR A 110 -1.10 13.01 0.39
C THR A 110 -2.41 13.54 0.96
N SER A 111 -2.54 14.87 1.00
CA SER A 111 -3.73 15.55 1.50
C SER A 111 -3.84 16.94 0.87
N THR A 112 -5.07 17.43 0.70
CA THR A 112 -5.33 18.84 0.35
C THR A 112 -5.28 19.77 1.56
N ASN A 113 -5.21 19.24 2.79
CA ASN A 113 -5.02 20.03 4.00
C ASN A 113 -3.55 20.47 4.13
N ASP A 114 -3.29 21.36 5.10
CA ASP A 114 -1.93 21.86 5.34
C ASP A 114 -1.00 20.77 5.93
N ILE A 115 0.31 21.04 5.84
CA ILE A 115 1.36 20.11 6.28
C ILE A 115 1.29 19.82 7.79
N LYS A 116 0.83 20.78 8.61
CA LYS A 116 0.72 20.59 10.07
C LYS A 116 -0.41 19.62 10.41
N TRP A 117 -1.54 19.73 9.70
CA TRP A 117 -2.60 18.74 9.74
C TRP A 117 -2.10 17.37 9.29
N LEU A 118 -1.46 17.31 8.11
CA LEU A 118 -0.95 16.06 7.55
C LEU A 118 0.06 15.36 8.48
N ALA A 119 0.98 16.11 9.10
CA ALA A 119 1.93 15.56 10.06
C ALA A 119 1.25 14.97 11.30
N THR A 120 0.15 15.58 11.75
CA THR A 120 -0.64 15.11 12.90
C THR A 120 -1.37 13.82 12.55
N GLU A 121 -2.01 13.76 11.39
CA GLU A 121 -2.75 12.58 10.94
C GLU A 121 -1.82 11.43 10.56
N LEU A 122 -0.68 11.71 9.92
CA LEU A 122 0.34 10.69 9.63
C LEU A 122 0.85 10.02 10.91
N ARG A 123 1.02 10.78 12.00
CA ARG A 123 1.39 10.22 13.31
C ARG A 123 0.31 9.27 13.84
N LYS A 124 -0.95 9.69 13.81
CA LYS A 124 -2.08 8.85 14.26
C LYS A 124 -2.20 7.58 13.42
N PHE A 125 -2.09 7.72 12.10
CA PHE A 125 -2.18 6.62 11.17
C PHE A 125 -1.02 5.63 11.37
N THR A 126 0.20 6.13 11.56
CA THR A 126 1.36 5.28 11.87
C THR A 126 1.16 4.50 13.17
N ASN A 127 0.67 5.15 14.23
CA ASN A 127 0.36 4.46 15.49
C ASN A 127 -0.69 3.35 15.30
N PHE A 128 -1.71 3.62 14.49
CA PHE A 128 -2.71 2.62 14.11
C PHE A 128 -2.07 1.44 13.36
N LEU A 129 -1.23 1.69 12.34
CA LEU A 129 -0.55 0.64 11.58
C LEU A 129 0.37 -0.21 12.47
N MET A 130 1.07 0.40 13.43
CA MET A 130 1.91 -0.32 14.39
C MET A 130 1.12 -1.28 15.29
N GLN A 131 -0.14 -0.98 15.59
CA GLN A 131 -1.04 -1.87 16.35
C GLN A 131 -1.71 -2.91 15.44
N LEU A 132 -2.04 -2.51 14.21
CA LEU A 132 -2.70 -3.35 13.22
C LEU A 132 -1.80 -4.51 12.76
N CYS A 133 -0.52 -4.24 12.52
CA CYS A 133 0.42 -5.26 12.04
C CYS A 133 0.50 -6.50 12.96
N PRO A 134 0.79 -6.39 14.27
CA PRO A 134 0.82 -7.55 15.16
C PRO A 134 -0.54 -8.22 15.30
N LYS A 135 -1.65 -7.45 15.29
CA LYS A 135 -3.03 -8.00 15.31
C LYS A 135 -3.26 -8.98 14.15
N HIS A 136 -2.74 -8.67 12.96
CA HIS A 136 -2.87 -9.51 11.77
C HIS A 136 -1.62 -10.33 11.45
N ARG A 137 -0.72 -10.51 12.43
CA ARG A 137 0.52 -11.28 12.27
C ARG A 137 1.39 -10.81 11.09
N ILE A 138 1.42 -9.51 10.83
CA ILE A 138 2.37 -8.84 9.92
C ILE A 138 3.57 -8.43 10.76
N GLN A 139 4.78 -8.87 10.40
CA GLN A 139 5.98 -8.73 11.25
C GLN A 139 6.63 -7.35 11.17
N HIS A 140 6.55 -6.75 9.99
CA HIS A 140 7.31 -5.55 9.68
C HIS A 140 6.39 -4.42 9.21
N LEU A 141 6.71 -3.21 9.63
CA LEU A 141 6.14 -1.98 9.11
C LEU A 141 7.25 -1.20 8.43
N ALA A 142 7.10 -0.96 7.13
CA ALA A 142 8.06 -0.21 6.33
C ALA A 142 7.45 1.09 5.83
N PHE A 143 8.30 2.12 5.72
CA PHE A 143 7.98 3.40 5.13
C PHE A 143 8.92 3.63 3.97
N ALA A 144 8.39 3.83 2.76
CA ALA A 144 9.16 4.27 1.61
C ALA A 144 8.96 5.77 1.42
N PHE A 145 10.05 6.53 1.52
CA PHE A 145 10.05 7.96 1.23
C PHE A 145 10.81 8.22 -0.07
N ASP A 146 10.21 9.03 -0.95
CA ASP A 146 10.91 9.52 -2.14
C ASP A 146 12.08 10.43 -1.73
N LYS A 147 13.23 10.27 -2.39
CA LYS A 147 14.43 11.11 -2.20
C LYS A 147 14.55 12.24 -3.21
N THR A 148 13.77 12.21 -4.27
CA THR A 148 13.86 13.18 -5.35
C THR A 148 12.97 14.38 -5.05
N GLU A 149 13.42 15.59 -5.36
CA GLU A 149 12.61 16.83 -5.32
C GLU A 149 11.48 16.82 -6.38
N SER A 150 11.16 15.65 -6.95
CA SER A 150 10.23 15.46 -8.03
C SER A 150 8.98 14.79 -7.51
N ASP A 151 7.81 15.38 -7.77
CA ASP A 151 6.49 14.76 -7.51
C ASP A 151 6.22 13.52 -8.40
N ASP A 152 7.24 13.02 -9.11
CA ASP A 152 7.15 11.84 -9.96
C ASP A 152 7.25 10.56 -9.12
N LEU A 153 6.10 9.92 -8.90
CA LEU A 153 5.85 8.62 -8.23
C LEU A 153 6.63 7.40 -8.81
N ARG A 154 7.65 7.65 -9.62
CA ARG A 154 8.40 6.69 -10.42
C ARG A 154 9.52 6.02 -9.61
N PHE A 155 9.95 6.53 -8.45
CA PHE A 155 11.26 6.18 -7.87
C PHE A 155 11.27 5.34 -6.59
N VAL A 156 10.37 4.34 -6.44
CA VAL A 156 10.51 3.30 -5.39
C VAL A 156 11.88 2.57 -5.46
N LYS A 157 12.56 2.60 -6.61
CA LYS A 157 13.90 2.01 -6.80
C LYS A 157 15.03 2.76 -6.08
N GLU A 158 14.82 4.03 -5.72
CA GLU A 158 15.84 4.90 -5.08
C GLU A 158 15.40 5.43 -3.70
N ALA A 159 14.19 5.09 -3.27
CA ALA A 159 13.64 5.47 -1.96
C ALA A 159 14.48 4.91 -0.81
N ASP A 160 14.69 5.71 0.24
CA ASP A 160 15.10 5.16 1.54
C ASP A 160 13.90 4.48 2.17
N VAL A 161 14.07 3.20 2.47
CA VAL A 161 13.07 2.44 3.21
C VAL A 161 13.50 2.33 4.66
N THR A 162 12.70 2.89 5.57
CA THR A 162 12.84 2.63 7.01
C THR A 162 11.91 1.49 7.38
N CYS A 163 12.46 0.42 7.96
CA CYS A 163 11.69 -0.76 8.36
C CYS A 163 11.76 -0.95 9.88
N LEU A 164 10.59 -1.07 10.50
CA LEU A 164 10.43 -1.36 11.91
C LEU A 164 9.99 -2.81 12.07
N ARG A 165 10.76 -3.60 12.83
CA ARG A 165 10.34 -4.94 13.26
C ARG A 165 9.49 -4.80 14.50
N LEU A 166 8.29 -5.39 14.49
CA LEU A 166 7.31 -5.20 15.55
C LEU A 166 7.30 -6.33 16.58
N TYR A 167 7.91 -7.48 16.27
CA TYR A 167 8.11 -8.62 17.19
C TYR A 167 9.17 -9.61 16.70
#